data_AF-A0A4R4RJ09-F1
#
_entry.id   AF-A0A4R4RJ09-F1
#
_cell.length_a   1.000
_cell.length_b   1.000
_cell.length_c   1.000
_cell.angle_alpha   90.00
_cell.angle_beta   90.00
_cell.angle_gamma   90.00
#
_symmetry.space_group_name_H-M   'P 1'
#
loop_
_entity.id
_entity.type
_entity.pdbx_description
1 polymer ?
#
loop_
_entity_poly.entity_id
_entity_poly.type
_entity_poly.pdbx_seq_one_letter_code
_entity_poly.pdbx_strand_id
1 'polypeptide(L)'
;MTLEDHLRDALDDLVTRVPPRAGLADAVLREANRRRAKVRLATAGTTVAAVAAGTMFVVADPLAVDGADLGTIGPAAREPADAGDPGPGTVDLDVAGLAEGPAPAGAPWITDGVLRVDDQEFALPDDISRIQTIEAVAGGVAVLTVPPAESPDGSPDLRLLLLSPDGGRTELGDGPIYGFGVSADRTLIAWARHDWATHAPDGGPGRTLLYVADAATGEVLHERVQSGDGGSMGSVRGFLGDGRVLLDAATNAPTGLALWDPEADTVTPWTGYGFANAVSPGAGLAVLSPTNEAANRVPAVVDADGETRWELPPDTHVPQHGFSPDGRHLAVIVSPGLTEAQERAERRLQDEGGYATIDVPRSVVVFDAVTGERELTVDGTEPGTVTWEPDGSLVFEVWNDDRTVAGLVRCSLDGRCELAARPQDVDGGRLPYLGGGL
;
A
#
# COMPACT_ATOMS: atom_id res chain seq x y z
N MET A 1 20.40 10.09 42.49
CA MET A 1 19.41 10.35 41.44
C MET A 1 18.99 9.00 40.91
N THR A 2 17.72 8.67 41.11
CA THR A 2 17.13 7.36 40.80
C THR A 2 16.58 7.37 39.37
N LEU A 3 16.27 6.19 38.81
CA LEU A 3 15.63 6.08 37.50
C LEU A 3 14.29 6.83 37.45
N GLU A 4 13.55 6.86 38.57
CA GLU A 4 12.32 7.63 38.72
C GLU A 4 12.55 9.14 38.63
N ASP A 5 13.68 9.65 39.13
CA ASP A 5 14.02 11.07 39.03
C ASP A 5 14.33 11.44 37.56
N HIS A 6 15.02 10.57 36.82
CA HIS A 6 15.27 10.79 35.38
C HIS A 6 14.00 10.70 34.53
N LEU A 7 13.09 9.78 34.85
CA LEU A 7 11.80 9.70 34.16
C LEU A 7 10.93 10.93 34.44
N ARG A 8 10.92 11.43 35.68
CA ARG A 8 10.17 12.63 36.06
C ARG A 8 10.73 13.87 35.37
N ASP A 9 12.05 14.07 35.39
CA ASP A 9 12.69 15.21 34.74
C ASP A 9 12.49 15.18 33.21
N ALA A 10 12.55 14.01 32.58
CA ALA A 10 12.29 13.85 31.15
C ALA A 10 10.83 14.14 30.78
N LEU A 11 9.88 13.76 31.64
CA LEU A 11 8.45 14.07 31.48
C LEU A 11 8.16 15.56 31.66
N ASP A 12 8.77 16.20 32.65
CA ASP A 12 8.58 17.63 32.91
C ASP A 12 9.18 18.49 31.78
N ASP A 13 10.31 18.08 31.20
CA ASP A 13 10.94 18.73 30.04
C ASP A 13 10.12 18.51 28.73
N LEU A 14 9.45 17.37 28.59
CA LEU A 14 8.50 17.11 27.50
C LEU A 14 7.22 17.95 27.63
N VAL A 15 6.68 18.09 28.83
CA VAL A 15 5.46 18.86 29.09
C VAL A 15 5.69 20.37 28.93
N THR A 16 6.90 20.86 29.20
CA THR A 16 7.24 22.28 29.03
C THR A 16 7.55 22.68 27.59
N ARG A 17 7.95 21.74 26.73
CA ARG A 17 8.27 22.01 25.31
C ARG A 17 7.11 21.81 24.34
N VAL A 18 6.05 21.10 24.75
CA VAL A 18 4.88 20.88 23.90
C VAL A 18 3.81 21.94 24.22
N PRO A 19 3.53 22.89 23.31
CA PRO A 19 2.44 23.84 23.54
C PRO A 19 1.11 23.08 23.66
N PRO A 20 0.18 23.53 24.54
CA PRO A 20 -1.09 22.83 24.75
C PRO A 20 -1.88 22.77 23.45
N ARG A 21 -1.96 21.58 22.84
CA ARG A 21 -2.84 21.29 21.71
C ARG A 21 -4.25 21.02 22.25
N ALA A 22 -5.23 21.78 21.78
CA ALA A 22 -6.63 21.45 22.00
C ALA A 22 -6.89 20.03 21.47
N GLY A 23 -7.47 19.17 22.30
CA GLY A 23 -7.82 17.78 21.93
C GLY A 23 -6.82 16.68 22.33
N LEU A 24 -5.64 17.00 22.88
CA LEU A 24 -4.71 15.95 23.37
C LEU A 24 -5.33 15.14 24.52
N ALA A 25 -6.00 15.82 25.45
CA ALA A 25 -6.73 15.16 26.53
C ALA A 25 -7.86 14.26 26.00
N ASP A 26 -8.54 14.69 24.93
CA ASP A 26 -9.62 13.93 24.31
C ASP A 26 -9.11 12.74 23.50
N ALA A 27 -7.93 12.84 22.89
CA ALA A 27 -7.26 11.73 22.21
C ALA A 27 -6.78 10.67 23.21
N VAL A 28 -6.18 11.10 24.33
CA VAL A 28 -5.78 10.21 25.43
C VAL A 28 -7.00 9.55 26.08
N LEU A 29 -8.10 10.28 26.28
CA LEU A 29 -9.35 9.73 26.81
C LEU A 29 -10.05 8.79 25.82
N ARG A 30 -9.99 9.07 24.50
CA ARG A 30 -10.48 8.16 23.45
C ARG A 30 -9.69 6.85 23.44
N GLU A 31 -8.37 6.92 23.52
CA GLU A 31 -7.51 5.73 23.55
C GLU A 31 -7.69 4.92 24.84
N ALA A 32 -7.82 5.59 25.99
CA ALA A 32 -8.15 4.96 27.26
C ALA A 32 -9.54 4.28 27.22
N ASN A 33 -10.52 4.89 26.56
CA ASN A 33 -11.85 4.30 26.37
C ASN A 33 -11.85 3.15 25.36
N ARG A 34 -11.05 3.19 24.28
CA ARG A 34 -10.82 2.06 23.37
C ARG A 34 -10.22 0.87 24.08
N ARG A 35 -9.22 1.10 24.95
CA ARG A 35 -8.61 0.03 25.76
C ARG A 35 -9.60 -0.55 26.77
N ARG A 36 -10.43 0.28 27.41
CA ARG A 36 -11.51 -0.19 28.29
C ARG A 36 -12.60 -0.98 27.54
N ALA A 37 -12.92 -0.61 26.30
CA ALA A 37 -13.89 -1.34 25.48
C ALA A 37 -13.36 -2.72 25.06
N LYS A 38 -12.07 -2.83 24.69
CA LYS A 38 -11.43 -4.12 24.40
C LYS A 38 -11.38 -5.05 25.62
N VAL A 39 -11.11 -4.52 26.80
CA VAL A 39 -11.13 -5.30 28.06
C VAL A 39 -12.56 -5.73 28.43
N ARG A 40 -13.57 -4.88 28.18
CA ARG A 40 -14.98 -5.25 28.42
C ARG A 40 -15.49 -6.32 27.46
N LEU A 41 -15.03 -6.36 26.22
CA LEU A 41 -15.42 -7.41 25.27
C LEU A 41 -14.87 -8.79 25.68
N ALA A 42 -13.70 -8.83 26.33
CA ALA A 42 -13.14 -10.05 26.92
C ALA A 42 -13.86 -10.51 28.21
N THR A 43 -14.70 -9.66 28.82
CA THR A 43 -15.40 -9.96 30.08
C THR A 43 -16.92 -10.13 29.92
N ALA A 44 -17.47 -9.89 28.73
CA ALA A 44 -18.92 -9.95 28.45
C ALA A 44 -19.44 -11.36 28.12
N GLY A 45 -18.71 -12.41 28.51
CA GLY A 45 -19.15 -13.82 28.46
C GLY A 45 -19.83 -14.34 29.73
N THR A 46 -19.96 -13.52 30.79
CA THR A 46 -20.60 -13.95 32.04
C THR A 46 -21.38 -12.81 32.69
N THR A 47 -22.70 -12.92 32.68
CA THR A 47 -23.62 -11.99 33.35
C THR A 47 -24.09 -12.60 34.66
N VAL A 48 -23.91 -11.93 35.81
CA VAL A 48 -24.95 -11.63 36.82
C VAL A 48 -24.51 -10.42 37.66
N ALA A 49 -25.47 -9.53 37.95
CA ALA A 49 -25.35 -8.25 38.63
C ALA A 49 -25.19 -8.30 40.16
N ALA A 50 -24.53 -7.29 40.74
CA ALA A 50 -24.95 -6.63 41.98
C ALA A 50 -24.24 -5.26 42.15
N VAL A 51 -25.01 -4.25 42.56
CA VAL A 51 -24.56 -2.90 42.91
C VAL A 51 -24.21 -2.84 44.40
N ALA A 52 -23.02 -2.35 44.77
CA ALA A 52 -22.78 -1.53 45.96
C ALA A 52 -21.31 -1.04 46.04
N ALA A 53 -21.14 0.15 46.59
CA ALA A 53 -19.92 0.94 46.65
C ALA A 53 -18.81 0.37 47.57
N GLY A 54 -17.56 0.81 47.34
CA GLY A 54 -16.52 0.84 48.37
C GLY A 54 -15.21 0.13 48.01
N THR A 55 -14.28 0.91 47.47
CA THR A 55 -12.79 0.87 47.64
C THR A 55 -12.06 -0.44 48.00
N MET A 56 -10.95 -0.63 47.24
CA MET A 56 -9.76 -1.45 47.47
C MET A 56 -9.86 -2.95 47.17
N PHE A 57 -9.24 -3.36 46.05
CA PHE A 57 -8.86 -4.76 45.79
C PHE A 57 -7.34 -4.87 45.67
N VAL A 58 -6.76 -5.54 46.66
CA VAL A 58 -5.55 -6.35 46.57
C VAL A 58 -5.92 -7.57 45.71
N VAL A 59 -5.20 -7.81 44.61
CA VAL A 59 -5.37 -9.04 43.84
C VAL A 59 -4.51 -10.12 44.51
N ALA A 60 -5.19 -11.01 45.23
CA ALA A 60 -4.65 -12.28 45.66
C ALA A 60 -4.97 -13.35 44.60
N ASP A 61 -3.97 -14.18 44.35
CA ASP A 61 -3.94 -15.37 43.51
C ASP A 61 -5.11 -16.34 43.80
N PRO A 62 -6.00 -16.62 42.83
CA PRO A 62 -7.11 -17.54 43.02
C PRO A 62 -6.95 -18.83 42.20
N LEU A 63 -5.90 -19.63 42.40
CA LEU A 63 -5.89 -21.02 41.91
C LEU A 63 -5.32 -22.03 42.92
N ALA A 64 -6.16 -22.35 43.90
CA ALA A 64 -6.23 -23.62 44.63
C ALA A 64 -7.72 -23.76 45.05
N VAL A 65 -8.49 -24.83 44.86
CA VAL A 65 -8.25 -26.28 44.92
C VAL A 65 -9.43 -26.99 44.18
N ASP A 66 -9.18 -28.24 43.75
CA ASP A 66 -10.11 -29.38 43.62
C ASP A 66 -11.36 -29.34 42.70
N GLY A 67 -11.24 -30.03 41.56
CA GLY A 67 -11.95 -31.29 41.33
C GLY A 67 -13.46 -31.25 41.05
N ALA A 68 -13.84 -31.09 39.79
CA ALA A 68 -15.04 -31.70 39.23
C ALA A 68 -14.76 -32.21 37.81
N ASP A 69 -14.91 -33.54 37.66
CA ASP A 69 -14.85 -34.30 36.43
C ASP A 69 -15.99 -33.87 35.50
N LEU A 70 -15.64 -33.18 34.40
CA LEU A 70 -16.51 -32.89 33.28
C LEU A 70 -15.81 -33.39 32.03
N GLY A 71 -16.47 -34.34 31.37
CA GLY A 71 -15.91 -35.19 30.32
C GLY A 71 -15.14 -34.46 29.22
N THR A 72 -14.06 -35.11 28.81
CA THR A 72 -13.23 -34.79 27.64
C THR A 72 -14.09 -34.51 26.39
N ILE A 73 -14.30 -33.24 26.09
CA ILE A 73 -14.52 -32.77 24.73
C ILE A 73 -13.12 -32.52 24.17
N GLY A 74 -12.69 -33.36 23.23
CA GLY A 74 -11.40 -33.22 22.57
C GLY A 74 -11.29 -31.85 21.89
N PRO A 75 -10.09 -31.25 21.82
CA PRO A 75 -9.90 -30.03 21.07
C PRO A 75 -10.32 -30.30 19.62
N ALA A 76 -11.26 -29.50 19.11
CA ALA A 76 -11.48 -29.42 17.68
C ALA A 76 -10.14 -29.02 17.07
N ALA A 77 -9.51 -29.96 16.37
CA ALA A 77 -8.34 -29.69 15.57
C ALA A 77 -8.76 -28.61 14.56
N ARG A 78 -8.27 -27.39 14.77
CA ARG A 78 -8.18 -26.43 13.68
C ARG A 78 -7.23 -27.07 12.69
N GLU A 79 -7.73 -27.46 11.52
CA GLU A 79 -6.87 -27.94 10.45
C GLU A 79 -5.79 -26.87 10.21
N PRO A 80 -4.51 -27.29 10.06
CA PRO A 80 -3.48 -26.36 9.66
C PRO A 80 -3.96 -25.64 8.41
N ALA A 81 -3.73 -24.32 8.35
CA ALA A 81 -3.96 -23.54 7.14
C ALA A 81 -3.34 -24.31 5.99
N ASP A 82 -4.19 -24.70 5.04
CA ASP A 82 -3.81 -25.48 3.87
C ASP A 82 -2.69 -24.69 3.20
N ALA A 83 -1.46 -25.21 3.26
CA ALA A 83 -0.38 -24.73 2.44
C ALA A 83 -0.80 -25.08 1.02
N GLY A 84 -1.53 -24.15 0.39
CA GLY A 84 -2.38 -24.41 -0.75
C GLY A 84 -1.66 -25.25 -1.79
N ASP A 85 -2.35 -26.29 -2.26
CA ASP A 85 -1.91 -27.17 -3.35
C ASP A 85 -1.20 -26.34 -4.43
N PRO A 86 0.05 -26.67 -4.84
CA PRO A 86 0.73 -25.94 -5.89
C PRO A 86 -0.13 -26.06 -7.14
N GLY A 87 -0.85 -24.97 -7.43
CA GLY A 87 -1.62 -24.85 -8.64
C GLY A 87 -0.73 -25.05 -9.87
N PRO A 88 -1.31 -25.17 -11.06
CA PRO A 88 -0.51 -25.19 -12.29
C PRO A 88 0.50 -24.03 -12.28
N GLY A 89 1.78 -24.34 -12.54
CA GLY A 89 2.81 -23.32 -12.81
C GLY A 89 3.65 -22.81 -11.62
N THR A 90 3.87 -23.56 -10.54
CA THR A 90 4.83 -23.11 -9.51
C THR A 90 6.28 -23.17 -10.00
N VAL A 91 7.03 -22.08 -9.81
CA VAL A 91 8.45 -21.91 -10.14
C VAL A 91 9.21 -21.57 -8.85
N ASP A 92 10.20 -22.39 -8.50
CA ASP A 92 11.16 -22.09 -7.44
C ASP A 92 12.33 -21.32 -8.05
N LEU A 93 12.49 -20.04 -7.67
CA LEU A 93 13.41 -19.13 -8.35
C LEU A 93 14.80 -19.12 -7.69
N ASP A 94 15.80 -19.63 -8.42
CA ASP A 94 17.22 -19.40 -8.09
C ASP A 94 17.76 -18.22 -8.92
N VAL A 95 17.72 -17.02 -8.35
CA VAL A 95 18.16 -15.78 -9.02
C VAL A 95 19.60 -15.88 -9.52
N ALA A 96 20.49 -16.56 -8.80
CA ALA A 96 21.89 -16.70 -9.19
C ALA A 96 22.09 -17.60 -10.42
N GLY A 97 21.13 -18.48 -10.69
CA GLY A 97 21.13 -19.40 -11.83
C GLY A 97 20.41 -18.89 -13.08
N LEU A 98 19.77 -17.72 -13.03
CA LEU A 98 18.99 -17.19 -14.15
C LEU A 98 19.89 -16.73 -15.32
N ALA A 99 19.44 -17.00 -16.53
CA ALA A 99 20.06 -16.45 -17.74
C ALA A 99 19.75 -14.95 -17.87
N GLU A 100 20.65 -14.21 -18.53
CA GLU A 100 20.40 -12.81 -18.86
C GLU A 100 19.44 -12.68 -20.04
N GLY A 101 18.40 -11.88 -19.85
CA GLY A 101 17.45 -11.46 -20.87
C GLY A 101 17.71 -10.03 -21.35
N PRO A 102 16.90 -9.53 -22.30
CA PRO A 102 16.89 -8.12 -22.66
C PRO A 102 16.36 -7.26 -21.50
N ALA A 103 16.68 -5.96 -21.54
CA ALA A 103 16.16 -4.97 -20.60
C ALA A 103 14.62 -4.92 -20.57
N PRO A 104 13.98 -4.46 -19.48
CA PRO A 104 12.54 -4.29 -19.40
C PRO A 104 11.97 -3.45 -20.55
N ALA A 105 10.90 -3.94 -21.18
CA ALA A 105 10.19 -3.28 -22.26
C ALA A 105 8.94 -2.56 -21.73
N GLY A 106 8.74 -1.31 -22.15
CA GLY A 106 7.55 -0.50 -21.90
C GLY A 106 7.31 -0.07 -20.46
N ALA A 107 8.12 -0.54 -19.50
CA ALA A 107 8.06 -0.16 -18.09
C ALA A 107 9.27 0.71 -17.71
N PRO A 108 9.07 1.75 -16.88
CA PRO A 108 10.18 2.57 -16.40
C PRO A 108 11.02 1.80 -15.39
N TRP A 109 12.34 1.85 -15.58
CA TRP A 109 13.30 1.24 -14.67
C TRP A 109 14.55 2.09 -14.51
N ILE A 110 15.21 1.95 -13.36
CA ILE A 110 16.40 2.72 -13.00
C ILE A 110 17.63 1.82 -13.07
N THR A 111 18.69 2.34 -13.72
CA THR A 111 20.00 1.68 -13.82
C THR A 111 21.08 2.73 -13.86
N ASP A 112 22.10 2.59 -13.03
CA ASP A 112 23.29 3.44 -12.98
C ASP A 112 22.94 4.91 -12.74
N GLY A 113 21.89 5.13 -11.92
CA GLY A 113 21.33 6.47 -11.65
C GLY A 113 20.57 7.10 -12.83
N VAL A 114 20.33 6.35 -13.90
CA VAL A 114 19.60 6.79 -15.10
C VAL A 114 18.23 6.11 -15.13
N LEU A 115 17.19 6.91 -15.33
CA LEU A 115 15.85 6.41 -15.59
C LEU A 115 15.73 6.01 -17.06
N ARG A 116 15.24 4.81 -17.34
CA ARG A 116 15.08 4.25 -18.67
C ARG A 116 13.66 3.77 -18.91
N VAL A 117 13.21 3.92 -20.16
CA VAL A 117 12.02 3.26 -20.70
C VAL A 117 12.39 2.81 -22.10
N ASP A 118 12.31 1.50 -22.38
CA ASP A 118 12.82 0.93 -23.63
C ASP A 118 14.29 1.37 -23.87
N ASP A 119 14.58 1.88 -25.07
CA ASP A 119 15.90 2.40 -25.46
C ASP A 119 16.10 3.88 -25.10
N GLN A 120 15.18 4.50 -24.37
CA GLN A 120 15.22 5.93 -24.03
C GLN A 120 15.78 6.14 -22.62
N GLU A 121 16.61 7.18 -22.48
CA GLU A 121 17.15 7.64 -21.20
C GLU A 121 16.54 8.98 -20.82
N PHE A 122 16.15 9.12 -19.56
CA PHE A 122 15.55 10.32 -19.02
C PHE A 122 16.44 10.92 -17.94
N ALA A 123 16.76 12.21 -18.11
CA ALA A 123 17.52 12.95 -17.12
C ALA A 123 16.66 13.20 -15.88
N LEU A 124 16.95 12.52 -14.79
CA LEU A 124 16.24 12.70 -13.52
C LEU A 124 16.45 14.12 -12.96
N PRO A 125 15.40 14.72 -12.38
CA PRO A 125 15.45 16.09 -11.93
C PRO A 125 16.32 16.34 -10.70
N ASP A 126 16.51 15.33 -9.84
CA ASP A 126 17.12 15.46 -8.52
C ASP A 126 17.72 14.12 -8.03
N ASP A 127 17.87 13.99 -6.70
CA ASP A 127 18.16 12.76 -5.98
C ASP A 127 17.03 11.73 -6.18
N ILE A 128 17.39 10.65 -6.86
CA ILE A 128 16.55 9.50 -7.20
C ILE A 128 15.93 8.81 -5.98
N SER A 129 16.53 8.93 -4.79
CA SER A 129 15.96 8.42 -3.53
C SER A 129 14.67 9.13 -3.10
N ARG A 130 14.33 10.26 -3.76
CA ARG A 130 13.14 11.06 -3.47
C ARG A 130 11.97 10.76 -4.38
N ILE A 131 12.15 9.90 -5.38
CA ILE A 131 11.09 9.49 -6.27
C ILE A 131 10.12 8.58 -5.52
N GLN A 132 8.83 8.90 -5.60
CA GLN A 132 7.74 8.15 -4.99
C GLN A 132 7.04 7.25 -6.01
N THR A 133 6.85 7.75 -7.23
CA THR A 133 6.11 7.04 -8.27
C THR A 133 6.66 7.40 -9.66
N ILE A 134 6.77 6.41 -10.55
CA ILE A 134 7.17 6.59 -11.95
C ILE A 134 6.23 5.80 -12.87
N GLU A 135 5.73 6.45 -13.91
CA GLU A 135 4.87 5.81 -14.91
C GLU A 135 5.26 6.22 -16.33
N ALA A 136 5.33 5.24 -17.24
CA ALA A 136 5.53 5.53 -18.65
C ALA A 136 4.26 6.15 -19.25
N VAL A 137 4.42 7.24 -20.00
CA VAL A 137 3.31 7.95 -20.65
C VAL A 137 3.57 8.14 -22.15
N ALA A 138 2.53 8.50 -22.91
CA ALA A 138 2.65 8.81 -24.32
C ALA A 138 3.58 10.02 -24.51
N GLY A 139 4.81 9.77 -24.96
CA GLY A 139 5.80 10.81 -25.21
C GLY A 139 6.80 11.06 -24.07
N GLY A 140 6.81 10.24 -23.01
CA GLY A 140 7.81 10.38 -21.95
C GLY A 140 7.51 9.59 -20.68
N VAL A 141 7.83 10.20 -19.54
CA VAL A 141 7.64 9.60 -18.21
C VAL A 141 7.05 10.62 -17.23
N ALA A 142 6.03 10.21 -16.49
CA ALA A 142 5.50 10.96 -15.36
C ALA A 142 6.20 10.53 -14.07
N VAL A 143 6.66 11.50 -13.27
CA VAL A 143 7.41 11.27 -12.03
C VAL A 143 6.82 12.09 -10.89
N LEU A 144 6.48 11.44 -9.79
CA LEU A 144 6.12 12.07 -8.52
C LEU A 144 7.33 12.03 -7.58
N THR A 145 7.79 13.19 -7.10
CA THR A 145 9.01 13.30 -6.30
C THR A 145 8.87 14.26 -5.13
N VAL A 146 9.67 14.06 -4.09
CA VAL A 146 9.79 14.99 -2.95
C VAL A 146 10.80 16.09 -3.31
N PRO A 147 10.42 17.38 -3.25
CA PRO A 147 11.34 18.49 -3.46
C PRO A 147 12.48 18.54 -2.42
N PRO A 148 13.60 19.23 -2.72
CA PRO A 148 14.75 19.27 -1.83
C PRO A 148 14.58 20.00 -0.49
N ALA A 149 13.61 20.91 -0.41
CA ALA A 149 13.40 21.75 0.76
C ALA A 149 12.28 21.17 1.62
N GLU A 150 12.55 21.01 2.91
CA GLU A 150 11.50 20.67 3.89
C GLU A 150 10.48 21.81 3.92
N SER A 151 9.20 21.48 3.69
CA SER A 151 8.13 22.39 4.06
C SER A 151 8.22 22.65 5.57
N PRO A 152 8.15 23.92 6.03
CA PRO A 152 8.22 24.25 7.46
C PRO A 152 7.14 23.55 8.31
N ASP A 153 6.11 23.02 7.64
CA ASP A 153 4.93 22.41 8.25
C ASP A 153 5.06 20.88 8.38
N GLY A 154 6.15 20.30 7.85
CA GLY A 154 6.51 18.88 7.99
C GLY A 154 5.75 17.90 7.11
N SER A 155 4.73 18.33 6.37
CA SER A 155 4.15 17.53 5.28
C SER A 155 4.96 17.76 4.00
N PRO A 156 5.52 16.72 3.37
CA PRO A 156 6.22 16.91 2.11
C PRO A 156 5.21 17.31 1.04
N ASP A 157 5.27 18.55 0.57
CA ASP A 157 4.72 18.88 -0.73
C ASP A 157 5.42 17.98 -1.76
N LEU A 158 4.66 17.38 -2.67
CA LEU A 158 5.19 16.56 -3.76
C LEU A 158 5.10 17.34 -5.06
N ARG A 159 6.02 17.04 -5.97
CA ARG A 159 6.05 17.59 -7.31
C ARG A 159 5.77 16.51 -8.33
N LEU A 160 4.80 16.76 -9.21
CA LEU A 160 4.49 15.91 -10.36
C LEU A 160 5.11 16.52 -11.61
N LEU A 161 6.00 15.76 -12.25
CA LEU A 161 6.78 16.16 -13.40
C LEU A 161 6.49 15.26 -14.59
N LEU A 162 6.46 15.85 -15.78
CA LEU A 162 6.51 15.15 -17.05
C LEU A 162 7.90 15.34 -17.67
N LEU A 163 8.59 14.23 -17.93
CA LEU A 163 9.93 14.20 -18.52
C LEU A 163 9.84 13.71 -19.96
N SER A 164 10.38 14.48 -20.90
CA SER A 164 10.43 14.09 -22.32
C SER A 164 11.80 13.52 -22.71
N PRO A 165 11.88 12.67 -23.77
CA PRO A 165 13.13 12.04 -24.19
C PRO A 165 14.22 13.02 -24.67
N ASP A 166 13.84 14.23 -25.07
CA ASP A 166 14.77 15.30 -25.46
C ASP A 166 15.32 16.10 -24.27
N GLY A 167 15.00 15.67 -23.04
CA GLY A 167 15.42 16.32 -21.79
C GLY A 167 14.52 17.47 -21.35
N GLY A 168 13.40 17.70 -22.05
CA GLY A 168 12.36 18.62 -21.61
C GLY A 168 11.72 18.18 -20.29
N ARG A 169 11.30 19.18 -19.51
CA ARG A 169 10.66 18.99 -18.21
C ARG A 169 9.49 19.93 -18.08
N THR A 170 8.32 19.37 -17.81
CA THR A 170 7.09 20.13 -17.56
C THR A 170 6.59 19.81 -16.16
N GLU A 171 6.44 20.83 -15.32
CA GLU A 171 5.82 20.67 -14.00
C GLU A 171 4.29 20.68 -14.17
N LEU A 172 3.65 19.56 -13.84
CA LEU A 172 2.19 19.42 -13.88
C LEU A 172 1.56 19.97 -12.59
N GLY A 173 2.24 19.80 -11.46
CA GLY A 173 1.77 20.33 -10.19
C GLY A 173 2.81 20.26 -9.08
N ASP A 174 2.61 21.11 -8.08
CA ASP A 174 3.35 21.19 -6.82
C ASP A 174 2.34 21.39 -5.67
N GLY A 175 2.64 20.81 -4.51
CA GLY A 175 1.85 20.88 -3.28
C GLY A 175 1.50 19.50 -2.71
N PRO A 176 0.47 19.39 -1.86
CA PRO A 176 0.03 18.10 -1.31
C PRO A 176 -0.70 17.30 -2.39
N ILE A 177 0.09 16.60 -3.20
CA ILE A 177 -0.30 15.59 -4.16
C ILE A 177 0.03 14.24 -3.54
N TYR A 178 -0.91 13.30 -3.50
CA TYR A 178 -0.68 11.99 -2.86
C TYR A 178 -0.54 10.83 -3.85
N GLY A 179 -0.68 11.10 -5.14
CA GLY A 179 -0.60 10.12 -6.20
C GLY A 179 -1.12 10.69 -7.51
N PHE A 180 -0.89 9.92 -8.57
CA PHE A 180 -1.42 10.19 -9.89
C PHE A 180 -1.78 8.86 -10.58
N GLY A 181 -2.61 8.94 -11.61
CA GLY A 181 -2.99 7.80 -12.45
C GLY A 181 -2.74 8.10 -13.91
N VAL A 182 -2.49 7.04 -14.70
CA VAL A 182 -2.28 7.11 -16.15
C VAL A 182 -3.34 6.28 -16.86
N SER A 183 -3.84 6.76 -18.01
CA SER A 183 -4.82 6.02 -18.81
C SER A 183 -4.21 4.79 -19.47
N ALA A 184 -5.03 3.82 -19.86
CA ALA A 184 -4.58 2.58 -20.50
C ALA A 184 -3.72 2.77 -21.75
N ASP A 185 -4.11 3.74 -22.57
CA ASP A 185 -3.41 4.14 -23.79
C ASP A 185 -2.25 5.11 -23.52
N ARG A 186 -2.01 5.43 -22.24
CA ARG A 186 -0.94 6.31 -21.74
C ARG A 186 -1.06 7.76 -22.19
N THR A 187 -2.19 8.17 -22.76
CA THR A 187 -2.36 9.52 -23.32
C THR A 187 -2.83 10.56 -22.29
N LEU A 188 -3.31 10.13 -21.12
CA LEU A 188 -3.81 11.01 -20.08
C LEU A 188 -3.12 10.75 -18.73
N ILE A 189 -2.94 11.83 -17.97
CA ILE A 189 -2.48 11.81 -16.57
C ILE A 189 -3.54 12.50 -15.73
N ALA A 190 -3.93 11.89 -14.61
CA ALA A 190 -4.83 12.49 -13.64
C ALA A 190 -4.19 12.57 -12.25
N TRP A 191 -4.41 13.67 -11.54
CA TRP A 191 -3.93 13.84 -10.17
C TRP A 191 -4.86 14.75 -9.36
N ALA A 192 -4.67 14.73 -8.04
CA ALA A 192 -5.36 15.60 -7.11
C ALA A 192 -4.35 16.48 -6.36
N ARG A 193 -4.71 17.75 -6.13
CA ARG A 193 -3.99 18.65 -5.24
C ARG A 193 -4.91 19.10 -4.12
N HIS A 194 -4.44 18.97 -2.89
CA HIS A 194 -5.24 19.24 -1.70
C HIS A 194 -4.99 20.65 -1.13
N ASP A 195 -6.01 21.23 -0.52
CA ASP A 195 -5.90 22.47 0.25
C ASP A 195 -6.34 22.20 1.69
N TRP A 196 -5.33 22.09 2.55
CA TRP A 196 -5.49 21.82 3.97
C TRP A 196 -5.74 23.08 4.80
N ALA A 197 -5.80 24.27 4.20
CA ALA A 197 -6.03 25.52 4.95
C ALA A 197 -7.40 25.55 5.65
N THR A 198 -8.36 24.75 5.18
CA THR A 198 -9.76 24.72 5.66
C THR A 198 -10.23 23.33 6.12
N HIS A 199 -9.32 22.49 6.64
CA HIS A 199 -9.66 21.15 7.13
C HIS A 199 -10.47 21.14 8.43
N ALA A 200 -11.30 20.11 8.62
CA ALA A 200 -11.90 19.81 9.91
C ALA A 200 -10.92 19.02 10.79
N PRO A 201 -10.96 19.12 12.14
CA PRO A 201 -9.99 18.47 13.03
C PRO A 201 -9.82 16.95 12.87
N ASP A 202 -10.84 16.25 12.37
CA ASP A 202 -10.83 14.82 12.05
C ASP A 202 -11.22 14.56 10.58
N GLY A 203 -11.21 15.60 9.73
CA GLY A 203 -11.61 15.53 8.33
C GLY A 203 -10.43 15.68 7.38
N GLY A 204 -10.64 15.31 6.12
CA GLY A 204 -9.67 15.56 5.06
C GLY A 204 -9.57 17.05 4.69
N PRO A 205 -8.96 17.37 3.53
CA PRO A 205 -8.79 18.74 3.06
C PRO A 205 -10.17 19.39 2.85
N GLY A 206 -10.25 20.68 3.20
CA GLY A 206 -11.49 21.44 3.01
C GLY A 206 -11.81 21.71 1.54
N ARG A 207 -10.79 21.60 0.68
CA ARG A 207 -10.88 21.72 -0.77
C ARG A 207 -9.87 20.81 -1.47
N THR A 208 -10.29 20.20 -2.57
CA THR A 208 -9.43 19.41 -3.46
C THR A 208 -9.61 19.87 -4.91
N LEU A 209 -8.50 20.00 -5.63
CA LEU A 209 -8.46 20.30 -7.06
C LEU A 209 -8.10 19.02 -7.80
N LEU A 210 -8.96 18.61 -8.74
CA LEU A 210 -8.76 17.43 -9.57
C LEU A 210 -8.38 17.88 -10.98
N TYR A 211 -7.41 17.21 -11.57
CA TYR A 211 -6.87 17.52 -12.90
C TYR A 211 -6.81 16.27 -13.78
N VAL A 212 -7.07 16.45 -15.07
CA VAL A 212 -6.69 15.53 -16.15
C VAL A 212 -5.93 16.33 -17.18
N ALA A 213 -4.75 15.87 -17.57
CA ALA A 213 -3.92 16.51 -18.59
C ALA A 213 -3.55 15.52 -19.71
N ASP A 214 -3.30 16.07 -20.89
CA ASP A 214 -2.66 15.36 -22.00
C ASP A 214 -1.22 15.00 -21.60
N ALA A 215 -0.88 13.73 -21.70
CA ALA A 215 0.38 13.20 -21.19
C ALA A 215 1.59 13.51 -22.07
N ALA A 216 1.36 13.90 -23.34
CA ALA A 216 2.44 14.26 -24.26
C ALA A 216 2.88 15.72 -24.09
N THR A 217 1.93 16.60 -23.76
CA THR A 217 2.14 18.05 -23.71
C THR A 217 2.09 18.62 -22.29
N GLY A 218 1.42 17.93 -21.36
CA GLY A 218 1.08 18.44 -20.04
C GLY A 218 -0.07 19.46 -20.03
N GLU A 219 -0.77 19.65 -21.16
CA GLU A 219 -1.93 20.56 -21.23
C GLU A 219 -3.08 20.00 -20.38
N VAL A 220 -3.56 20.79 -19.41
CA VAL A 220 -4.72 20.44 -18.60
C VAL A 220 -5.98 20.49 -19.46
N LEU A 221 -6.62 19.33 -19.64
CA LEU A 221 -7.84 19.16 -20.42
C LEU A 221 -9.09 19.34 -19.55
N HIS A 222 -9.04 18.85 -18.31
CA HIS A 222 -10.14 18.96 -17.34
C HIS A 222 -9.62 19.42 -15.98
N GLU A 223 -10.36 20.33 -15.35
CA GLU A 223 -10.11 20.78 -13.98
C GLU A 223 -11.43 20.80 -13.21
N ARG A 224 -11.43 20.30 -11.99
CA ARG A 224 -12.59 20.32 -11.10
C ARG A 224 -12.21 20.74 -9.68
N VAL A 225 -13.07 21.56 -9.08
CA VAL A 225 -12.96 21.94 -7.66
C VAL A 225 -13.98 21.16 -6.83
N GLN A 226 -13.50 20.47 -5.81
CA GLN A 226 -14.30 19.86 -4.75
C GLN A 226 -14.14 20.65 -3.46
N SER A 227 -15.24 21.03 -2.80
CA SER A 227 -15.22 21.83 -1.56
C SER A 227 -16.28 21.34 -0.57
N GLY A 228 -16.11 21.69 0.72
CA GLY A 228 -17.09 21.33 1.77
C GLY A 228 -17.10 19.83 2.03
N ASP A 229 -18.27 19.23 2.20
CA ASP A 229 -18.41 17.78 2.46
C ASP A 229 -17.85 16.91 1.31
N GLY A 230 -17.82 17.45 0.08
CA GLY A 230 -17.18 16.81 -1.07
C GLY A 230 -15.69 17.10 -1.20
N GLY A 231 -15.13 18.03 -0.41
CA GLY A 231 -13.73 18.48 -0.50
C GLY A 231 -12.71 17.42 -0.10
N SER A 232 -13.12 16.43 0.70
CA SER A 232 -12.27 15.36 1.23
C SER A 232 -11.99 14.23 0.24
N MET A 233 -11.86 14.54 -1.06
CA MET A 233 -11.36 13.60 -2.07
C MET A 233 -9.85 13.47 -1.94
N GLY A 234 -9.38 12.23 -2.03
CA GLY A 234 -8.00 11.76 -1.85
C GLY A 234 -7.21 11.67 -3.12
N SER A 235 -6.33 10.67 -3.15
CA SER A 235 -5.46 10.39 -4.28
C SER A 235 -6.25 9.90 -5.49
N VAL A 236 -5.78 10.31 -6.66
CA VAL A 236 -6.15 9.65 -7.91
C VAL A 236 -5.43 8.30 -7.94
N ARG A 237 -6.19 7.23 -8.22
CA ARG A 237 -5.70 5.85 -8.21
C ARG A 237 -5.49 5.27 -9.60
N GLY A 238 -6.11 5.85 -10.62
CA GLY A 238 -6.03 5.36 -12.00
C GLY A 238 -7.27 5.70 -12.81
N PHE A 239 -7.27 5.27 -14.06
CA PHE A 239 -8.42 5.31 -14.96
C PHE A 239 -9.06 3.93 -15.07
N LEU A 240 -10.38 3.89 -15.12
CA LEU A 240 -11.13 2.72 -15.60
C LEU A 240 -11.12 2.69 -17.13
N GLY A 241 -11.46 1.52 -17.70
CA GLY A 241 -11.48 1.32 -19.16
C GLY A 241 -12.48 2.19 -19.93
N ASP A 242 -13.42 2.84 -19.24
CA ASP A 242 -14.37 3.81 -19.82
C ASP A 242 -13.93 5.28 -19.67
N GLY A 243 -12.72 5.52 -19.16
CA GLY A 243 -12.14 6.87 -19.00
C GLY A 243 -12.49 7.56 -17.68
N ARG A 244 -13.33 6.97 -16.82
CA ARG A 244 -13.58 7.52 -15.48
C ARG A 244 -12.34 7.37 -14.59
N VAL A 245 -12.11 8.35 -13.74
CA VAL A 245 -10.98 8.39 -12.80
C VAL A 245 -11.42 7.88 -11.44
N LEU A 246 -10.69 6.90 -10.90
CA LEU A 246 -10.91 6.38 -9.54
C LEU A 246 -10.24 7.28 -8.50
N LEU A 247 -11.05 7.72 -7.53
CA LEU A 247 -10.63 8.58 -6.43
C LEU A 247 -10.76 7.84 -5.10
N ASP A 248 -9.69 7.88 -4.31
CA ASP A 248 -9.73 7.55 -2.88
C ASP A 248 -10.27 8.75 -2.07
N ALA A 249 -10.55 8.59 -0.78
CA ALA A 249 -10.79 9.73 0.12
C ALA A 249 -9.48 10.23 0.73
N ALA A 250 -9.35 11.54 0.99
CA ALA A 250 -8.13 12.15 1.54
C ALA A 250 -8.01 11.97 3.05
N THR A 251 -8.53 10.87 3.59
CA THR A 251 -8.49 10.57 5.03
C THR A 251 -7.79 9.24 5.23
N ASN A 252 -7.13 9.07 6.39
CA ASN A 252 -6.55 7.78 6.78
C ASN A 252 -7.62 6.72 7.15
N ALA A 253 -8.90 7.05 7.00
CA ALA A 253 -10.04 6.20 7.26
C ALA A 253 -11.13 6.50 6.21
N PRO A 254 -10.85 6.22 4.93
CA PRO A 254 -11.79 6.48 3.85
C PRO A 254 -13.05 5.64 4.09
N THR A 255 -14.19 6.29 3.92
CA THR A 255 -15.53 5.71 4.11
C THR A 255 -16.14 5.23 2.79
N GLY A 256 -15.42 5.39 1.68
CA GLY A 256 -15.87 5.03 0.35
C GLY A 256 -14.92 5.55 -0.72
N LEU A 257 -15.08 5.01 -1.93
CA LEU A 257 -14.40 5.45 -3.15
C LEU A 257 -15.39 6.18 -4.06
N ALA A 258 -14.87 7.08 -4.89
CA ALA A 258 -15.66 7.82 -5.86
C ALA A 258 -15.09 7.70 -7.28
N LEU A 259 -15.96 7.85 -8.26
CA LEU A 259 -15.58 7.95 -9.67
C LEU A 259 -15.82 9.36 -10.16
N TRP A 260 -14.80 9.96 -10.75
CA TRP A 260 -14.91 11.20 -11.49
C TRP A 260 -15.03 10.91 -12.99
N ASP A 261 -16.09 11.41 -13.60
CA ASP A 261 -16.24 11.50 -15.05
C ASP A 261 -15.77 12.91 -15.49
N PRO A 262 -14.61 13.03 -16.15
CA PRO A 262 -14.07 14.33 -16.57
C PRO A 262 -14.92 15.02 -17.65
N GLU A 263 -15.57 14.25 -18.52
CA GLU A 263 -16.38 14.75 -19.63
C GLU A 263 -17.74 15.26 -19.14
N ALA A 264 -18.38 14.51 -18.24
CA ALA A 264 -19.62 14.94 -17.60
C ALA A 264 -19.40 15.98 -16.48
N ASP A 265 -18.15 16.15 -16.03
CA ASP A 265 -17.76 16.90 -14.85
C ASP A 265 -18.61 16.51 -13.62
N THR A 266 -18.67 15.21 -13.33
CA THR A 266 -19.41 14.66 -12.18
C THR A 266 -18.55 13.74 -11.35
N VAL A 267 -18.66 13.86 -10.01
CA VAL A 267 -18.06 12.90 -9.07
C VAL A 267 -19.18 12.16 -8.38
N THR A 268 -19.14 10.84 -8.47
CA THR A 268 -20.20 9.95 -7.97
C THR A 268 -19.61 8.95 -6.98
N PRO A 269 -20.26 8.73 -5.82
CA PRO A 269 -19.88 7.61 -4.96
C PRO A 269 -19.99 6.29 -5.73
N TRP A 270 -19.00 5.43 -5.57
CA TRP A 270 -18.94 4.15 -6.30
C TRP A 270 -19.15 2.97 -5.37
N THR A 271 -18.36 2.87 -4.31
CA THR A 271 -18.42 1.74 -3.39
C THR A 271 -18.02 2.13 -1.97
N GLY A 272 -18.43 1.33 -0.99
CA GLY A 272 -18.14 1.51 0.43
C GLY A 272 -16.81 0.90 0.90
N TYR A 273 -15.98 0.39 -0.04
CA TYR A 273 -14.60 0.00 0.27
C TYR A 273 -13.80 1.21 0.75
N GLY A 274 -12.74 0.93 1.52
CA GLY A 274 -11.88 1.97 2.05
C GLY A 274 -10.94 2.50 0.98
N PHE A 275 -10.07 1.64 0.48
CA PHE A 275 -8.93 2.05 -0.33
C PHE A 275 -8.90 1.29 -1.66
N ALA A 276 -8.36 1.92 -2.69
CA ALA A 276 -7.97 1.21 -3.90
C ALA A 276 -6.47 0.93 -3.86
N ASN A 277 -6.08 -0.33 -4.04
CA ASN A 277 -4.69 -0.75 -4.10
C ASN A 277 -4.17 -0.73 -5.55
N ALA A 278 -4.98 -1.24 -6.49
CA ALA A 278 -4.64 -1.32 -7.91
C ALA A 278 -5.89 -1.11 -8.78
N VAL A 279 -5.69 -0.55 -9.97
CA VAL A 279 -6.77 -0.32 -10.95
C VAL A 279 -6.37 -0.96 -12.27
N SER A 280 -7.28 -1.75 -12.85
CA SER A 280 -7.09 -2.32 -14.17
C SER A 280 -7.40 -1.27 -15.24
N PRO A 281 -6.40 -0.84 -16.03
CA PRO A 281 -6.59 0.22 -17.00
C PRO A 281 -7.59 -0.16 -18.12
N GLY A 282 -7.73 -1.45 -18.45
CA GLY A 282 -8.56 -1.93 -19.56
C GLY A 282 -9.82 -2.71 -19.18
N ALA A 283 -9.82 -3.42 -18.04
CA ALA A 283 -10.90 -4.37 -17.73
C ALA A 283 -12.02 -3.78 -16.86
N GLY A 284 -11.87 -2.53 -16.38
CA GLY A 284 -12.83 -1.95 -15.44
C GLY A 284 -12.88 -2.71 -14.11
N LEU A 285 -11.74 -3.24 -13.68
CA LEU A 285 -11.56 -3.91 -12.39
C LEU A 285 -10.70 -3.04 -11.48
N ALA A 286 -10.88 -3.19 -10.17
CA ALA A 286 -9.97 -2.64 -9.17
C ALA A 286 -9.79 -3.64 -8.04
N VAL A 287 -8.63 -3.59 -7.38
CA VAL A 287 -8.42 -4.31 -6.12
C VAL A 287 -8.62 -3.34 -4.97
N LEU A 288 -9.62 -3.62 -4.14
CA LEU A 288 -10.06 -2.71 -3.09
C LEU A 288 -9.85 -3.33 -1.71
N SER A 289 -9.34 -2.53 -0.78
CA SER A 289 -9.23 -2.89 0.64
C SER A 289 -10.43 -2.37 1.42
N PRO A 290 -11.05 -3.18 2.29
CA PRO A 290 -12.10 -2.70 3.19
C PRO A 290 -11.61 -1.55 4.07
N THR A 291 -12.56 -0.81 4.65
CA THR A 291 -12.22 0.27 5.59
C THR A 291 -11.48 -0.29 6.81
N ASN A 292 -10.71 0.57 7.49
CA ASN A 292 -10.00 0.19 8.71
C ASN A 292 -10.92 -0.31 9.84
N GLU A 293 -12.21 0.01 9.79
CA GLU A 293 -13.21 -0.40 10.78
C GLU A 293 -13.98 -1.67 10.38
N ALA A 294 -13.78 -2.17 9.16
CA ALA A 294 -14.45 -3.36 8.68
C ALA A 294 -14.05 -4.60 9.51
N ALA A 295 -15.03 -5.47 9.77
CA ALA A 295 -14.82 -6.72 10.50
C ALA A 295 -13.99 -7.72 9.67
N ASN A 296 -14.22 -7.75 8.36
CA ASN A 296 -13.38 -8.44 7.39
C ASN A 296 -12.47 -7.40 6.71
N ARG A 297 -11.16 -7.67 6.68
CA ARG A 297 -10.15 -6.80 6.06
C ARG A 297 -9.53 -7.40 4.80
N VAL A 298 -10.10 -8.50 4.31
CA VAL A 298 -9.63 -9.16 3.10
C VAL A 298 -9.87 -8.25 1.89
N PRO A 299 -8.81 -7.91 1.11
CA PRO A 299 -8.98 -7.18 -0.14
C PRO A 299 -9.76 -8.00 -1.17
N ALA A 300 -10.45 -7.33 -2.09
CA ALA A 300 -11.27 -7.99 -3.09
C ALA A 300 -11.08 -7.36 -4.48
N VAL A 301 -11.28 -8.18 -5.52
CA VAL A 301 -11.42 -7.68 -6.89
C VAL A 301 -12.86 -7.24 -7.10
N VAL A 302 -13.04 -6.00 -7.51
CA VAL A 302 -14.33 -5.33 -7.69
C VAL A 302 -14.44 -4.83 -9.13
N ASP A 303 -15.62 -4.97 -9.74
CA ASP A 303 -15.88 -4.50 -11.10
C ASP A 303 -16.38 -3.06 -11.16
N ALA A 304 -16.51 -2.53 -12.37
CA ALA A 304 -16.97 -1.17 -12.66
C ALA A 304 -18.37 -0.84 -12.10
N ASP A 305 -19.20 -1.85 -11.83
CA ASP A 305 -20.53 -1.68 -11.21
C ASP A 305 -20.44 -1.61 -9.68
N GLY A 306 -19.26 -1.86 -9.10
CA GLY A 306 -19.00 -1.86 -7.67
C GLY A 306 -19.23 -3.23 -7.01
N GLU A 307 -19.45 -4.28 -7.82
CA GLU A 307 -19.73 -5.63 -7.35
C GLU A 307 -18.44 -6.42 -7.11
N THR A 308 -18.37 -7.12 -5.99
CA THR A 308 -17.22 -7.98 -5.66
C THR A 308 -17.25 -9.23 -6.55
N ARG A 309 -16.16 -9.46 -7.28
CA ARG A 309 -15.97 -10.65 -8.12
C ARG A 309 -15.47 -11.83 -7.29
N TRP A 310 -14.40 -11.60 -6.54
CA TRP A 310 -13.78 -12.58 -5.66
C TRP A 310 -12.89 -11.89 -4.62
N GLU A 311 -12.62 -12.58 -3.51
CA GLU A 311 -11.77 -12.11 -2.41
C GLU A 311 -10.36 -12.67 -2.54
N LEU A 312 -9.34 -11.86 -2.28
CA LEU A 312 -7.95 -12.30 -2.27
C LEU A 312 -7.65 -13.15 -1.03
N PRO A 313 -6.60 -13.98 -1.07
CA PRO A 313 -6.12 -14.65 0.14
C PRO A 313 -5.78 -13.61 1.23
N PRO A 314 -5.99 -13.95 2.52
CA PRO A 314 -5.44 -13.15 3.60
C PRO A 314 -3.91 -13.04 3.44
N ASP A 315 -3.31 -11.97 3.98
CA ASP A 315 -1.86 -11.72 3.95
C ASP A 315 -1.28 -11.44 2.54
N THR A 316 -2.14 -10.99 1.62
CA THR A 316 -1.75 -10.52 0.30
C THR A 316 -1.44 -9.02 0.31
N HIS A 317 -0.27 -8.65 -0.20
CA HIS A 317 0.04 -7.28 -0.62
C HIS A 317 -0.22 -7.14 -2.12
N VAL A 318 -0.93 -6.06 -2.49
CA VAL A 318 -1.31 -5.80 -3.88
C VAL A 318 -0.51 -4.58 -4.37
N PRO A 319 0.48 -4.79 -5.25
CA PRO A 319 1.23 -3.70 -5.85
C PRO A 319 0.33 -2.77 -6.66
N GLN A 320 0.69 -1.49 -6.75
CA GLN A 320 -0.06 -0.49 -7.52
C GLN A 320 -0.25 -0.92 -8.99
N HIS A 321 0.79 -1.50 -9.60
CA HIS A 321 0.77 -2.02 -10.98
C HIS A 321 0.51 -3.53 -11.02
N GLY A 322 -0.31 -4.05 -10.09
CA GLY A 322 -0.61 -5.48 -10.00
C GLY A 322 -1.36 -6.03 -11.24
N PHE A 323 -2.16 -5.21 -11.93
CA PHE A 323 -2.86 -5.67 -13.14
C PHE A 323 -1.97 -5.64 -14.38
N SER A 324 -2.10 -6.67 -15.23
CA SER A 324 -1.51 -6.65 -16.58
C SER A 324 -2.10 -5.52 -17.44
N PRO A 325 -1.40 -5.07 -18.50
CA PRO A 325 -1.87 -3.96 -19.33
C PRO A 325 -3.22 -4.23 -20.00
N ASP A 326 -3.52 -5.49 -20.32
CA ASP A 326 -4.81 -5.92 -20.86
C ASP A 326 -5.87 -6.22 -19.78
N GLY A 327 -5.48 -6.13 -18.51
CA GLY A 327 -6.34 -6.33 -17.36
C GLY A 327 -6.76 -7.77 -17.08
N ARG A 328 -6.17 -8.75 -17.78
CA ARG A 328 -6.53 -10.16 -17.63
C ARG A 328 -5.88 -10.84 -16.43
N HIS A 329 -4.72 -10.36 -16.02
CA HIS A 329 -3.92 -10.97 -14.98
C HIS A 329 -3.75 -10.00 -13.81
N LEU A 330 -3.70 -10.54 -12.60
CA LEU A 330 -3.43 -9.81 -11.37
C LEU A 330 -2.26 -10.49 -10.64
N ALA A 331 -1.12 -9.80 -10.59
CA ALA A 331 0.02 -10.18 -9.79
C ALA A 331 -0.08 -9.56 -8.39
N VAL A 332 0.19 -10.38 -7.39
CA VAL A 332 0.23 -9.97 -5.98
C VAL A 332 1.41 -10.61 -5.28
N ILE A 333 1.78 -10.04 -4.15
CA ILE A 333 2.82 -10.58 -3.27
C ILE A 333 2.12 -11.23 -2.09
N VAL A 334 2.30 -12.54 -1.94
CA VAL A 334 1.74 -13.30 -0.82
C VAL A 334 2.83 -13.58 0.18
N SER A 335 2.62 -13.14 1.42
CA SER A 335 3.46 -13.57 2.53
C SER A 335 2.84 -14.85 3.11
N PRO A 336 3.56 -15.97 3.16
CA PRO A 336 3.07 -17.11 3.91
C PRO A 336 2.95 -16.67 5.37
N GLY A 337 1.75 -16.78 5.94
CA GLY A 337 1.53 -16.44 7.35
C GLY A 337 2.55 -17.14 8.25
N LEU A 338 2.93 -16.49 9.34
CA LEU A 338 3.86 -17.08 10.29
C LEU A 338 3.27 -18.38 10.86
N THR A 339 4.07 -19.44 10.92
CA THR A 339 3.70 -20.63 11.70
C THR A 339 3.54 -20.25 13.18
N GLU A 340 2.76 -21.00 13.95
CA GLU A 340 2.62 -20.76 15.40
C GLU A 340 3.97 -20.71 16.14
N ALA A 341 4.97 -21.45 15.65
CA ALA A 341 6.32 -21.43 16.17
C ALA A 341 7.02 -20.09 15.89
N GLN A 342 6.90 -19.58 14.65
CA GLN A 342 7.43 -18.28 14.25
C GLN A 342 6.71 -17.15 14.98
N GLU A 343 5.38 -17.13 15.04
CA GLU A 343 4.67 -16.09 15.79
C GLU A 343 5.10 -16.05 17.27
N ARG A 344 5.32 -17.22 17.89
CA ARG A 344 5.85 -17.30 19.27
C ARG A 344 7.30 -16.84 19.38
N ALA A 345 8.11 -17.01 18.34
CA ALA A 345 9.46 -16.47 18.30
C ALA A 345 9.46 -14.95 18.11
N GLU A 346 8.62 -14.42 17.21
CA GLU A 346 8.45 -12.98 16.99
C GLU A 346 7.94 -12.28 18.26
N ARG A 347 6.91 -12.82 18.92
CA ARG A 347 6.42 -12.28 20.20
C ARG A 347 7.52 -12.22 21.27
N ARG A 348 8.38 -13.25 21.35
CA ARG A 348 9.53 -13.24 22.28
C ARG A 348 10.53 -12.14 21.95
N LEU A 349 10.85 -11.95 20.67
CA LEU A 349 11.75 -10.89 20.23
C LEU A 349 11.19 -9.50 20.54
N GLN A 350 9.87 -9.30 20.36
CA GLN A 350 9.18 -8.07 20.72
C GLN A 350 9.19 -7.82 22.23
N ASP A 351 8.94 -8.84 23.05
CA ASP A 351 8.98 -8.77 24.52
C ASP A 351 10.39 -8.46 25.05
N GLU A 352 11.43 -8.89 24.34
CA GLU A 352 12.84 -8.56 24.62
C GLU A 352 13.24 -7.14 24.17
N GLY A 353 12.29 -6.35 23.65
CA GLY A 353 12.50 -4.97 23.21
C GLY A 353 13.09 -4.85 21.80
N GLY A 354 13.13 -5.94 21.03
CA GLY A 354 13.55 -5.95 19.64
C GLY A 354 12.40 -5.62 18.68
N TYR A 355 12.69 -4.85 17.63
CA TYR A 355 11.79 -4.66 16.48
C TYR A 355 12.00 -5.74 15.40
N ALA A 356 12.46 -6.93 15.79
CA ALA A 356 12.80 -7.97 14.83
C ALA A 356 11.53 -8.64 14.31
N THR A 357 11.22 -8.41 13.03
CA THR A 357 10.24 -9.18 12.27
C THR A 357 10.89 -10.46 11.80
N ILE A 358 10.17 -11.58 11.86
CA ILE A 358 10.63 -12.80 11.20
C ILE A 358 10.39 -12.62 9.72
N ASP A 359 11.47 -12.65 8.95
CA ASP A 359 11.37 -12.62 7.49
C ASP A 359 10.88 -13.99 7.03
N VAL A 360 9.74 -13.98 6.34
CA VAL A 360 9.17 -15.16 5.71
C VAL A 360 9.26 -14.95 4.20
N PRO A 361 9.87 -15.87 3.45
CA PRO A 361 10.01 -15.75 2.01
C PRO A 361 8.62 -15.51 1.40
N ARG A 362 8.49 -14.44 0.62
CA ARG A 362 7.22 -14.12 -0.03
C ARG A 362 7.23 -14.65 -1.46
N SER A 363 6.03 -14.78 -2.00
CA SER A 363 5.84 -15.32 -3.35
C SER A 363 5.12 -14.30 -4.21
N VAL A 364 5.48 -14.24 -5.48
CA VAL A 364 4.65 -13.55 -6.46
C VAL A 364 3.63 -14.55 -7.00
N VAL A 365 2.35 -14.24 -6.84
CA VAL A 365 1.24 -15.08 -7.33
C VAL A 365 0.49 -14.31 -8.39
N VAL A 366 0.28 -14.93 -9.55
CA VAL A 366 -0.56 -14.40 -10.62
C VAL A 366 -1.89 -15.12 -10.64
N PHE A 367 -2.96 -14.34 -10.67
CA PHE A 367 -4.34 -14.79 -10.80
C PHE A 367 -4.93 -14.33 -12.13
N ASP A 368 -5.84 -15.13 -12.69
CA ASP A 368 -6.83 -14.61 -13.64
C ASP A 368 -7.69 -13.57 -12.89
N ALA A 369 -7.66 -12.34 -13.38
CA ALA A 369 -8.25 -11.20 -12.72
C ALA A 369 -9.77 -11.31 -12.55
N VAL A 370 -10.45 -12.07 -13.42
CA VAL A 370 -11.92 -12.16 -13.45
C VAL A 370 -12.41 -13.27 -12.54
N THR A 371 -11.76 -14.43 -12.58
CA THR A 371 -12.19 -15.67 -11.92
C THR A 371 -11.50 -15.90 -10.58
N GLY A 372 -10.31 -15.33 -10.38
CA GLY A 372 -9.47 -15.60 -9.22
C GLY A 372 -8.76 -16.95 -9.27
N GLU A 373 -8.78 -17.63 -10.43
CA GLU A 373 -8.00 -18.85 -10.62
C GLU A 373 -6.50 -18.53 -10.64
N ARG A 374 -5.71 -19.33 -9.93
CA ARG A 374 -4.25 -19.16 -9.87
C ARG A 374 -3.62 -19.68 -11.16
N GLU A 375 -2.77 -18.87 -11.78
CA GLU A 375 -2.11 -19.18 -13.05
C GLU A 375 -0.60 -19.42 -12.91
N LEU A 376 0.06 -18.68 -12.02
CA LEU A 376 1.51 -18.77 -11.79
C LEU A 376 1.81 -18.52 -10.31
N THR A 377 2.84 -19.19 -9.78
CA THR A 377 3.44 -18.85 -8.49
C THR A 377 4.95 -18.87 -8.62
N VAL A 378 5.60 -17.78 -8.24
CA VAL A 378 7.05 -17.66 -8.20
C VAL A 378 7.47 -17.59 -6.74
N ASP A 379 8.11 -18.66 -6.27
CA ASP A 379 8.56 -18.86 -4.90
C ASP A 379 10.08 -18.64 -4.77
N GLY A 380 10.57 -18.64 -3.52
CA GLY A 380 12.01 -18.62 -3.23
C GLY A 380 12.64 -17.22 -3.32
N THR A 381 11.84 -16.16 -3.20
CA THR A 381 12.30 -14.78 -3.39
C THR A 381 11.86 -13.87 -2.25
N GLU A 382 12.44 -12.67 -2.19
CA GLU A 382 11.86 -11.52 -1.48
C GLU A 382 11.43 -10.49 -2.52
N PRO A 383 10.24 -10.65 -3.13
CA PRO A 383 9.77 -9.79 -4.19
C PRO A 383 9.47 -8.38 -3.67
N GLY A 384 9.91 -7.38 -4.42
CA GLY A 384 9.60 -5.97 -4.22
C GLY A 384 8.51 -5.50 -5.18
N THR A 385 8.73 -4.35 -5.79
CA THR A 385 7.78 -3.78 -6.74
C THR A 385 7.56 -4.72 -7.93
N VAL A 386 6.32 -4.76 -8.42
CA VAL A 386 5.89 -5.56 -9.58
C VAL A 386 5.37 -4.62 -10.66
N THR A 387 5.66 -4.95 -11.92
CA THR A 387 5.13 -4.30 -13.12
C THR A 387 4.96 -5.33 -14.23
N TRP A 388 4.41 -4.89 -15.36
CA TRP A 388 4.15 -5.75 -16.52
C TRP A 388 4.70 -5.14 -17.80
N GLU A 389 5.16 -6.01 -18.68
CA GLU A 389 5.53 -5.65 -20.03
C GLU A 389 4.31 -5.68 -20.98
N PRO A 390 4.37 -4.97 -22.12
CA PRO A 390 3.28 -4.95 -23.09
C PRO A 390 2.88 -6.32 -23.65
N ASP A 391 3.78 -7.31 -23.61
CA ASP A 391 3.52 -8.68 -24.07
C ASP A 391 2.86 -9.58 -23.01
N GLY A 392 2.61 -9.06 -21.81
CA GLY A 392 2.05 -9.80 -20.68
C GLY A 392 3.08 -10.53 -19.82
N SER A 393 4.38 -10.31 -20.05
CA SER A 393 5.42 -10.79 -19.14
C SER A 393 5.42 -9.98 -17.85
N LEU A 394 5.63 -10.67 -16.73
CA LEU A 394 5.71 -10.08 -15.40
C LEU A 394 7.15 -9.66 -15.11
N VAL A 395 7.37 -8.46 -14.61
CA VAL A 395 8.69 -7.99 -14.17
C VAL A 395 8.60 -7.55 -12.72
N PHE A 396 9.53 -8.01 -11.89
CA PHE A 396 9.54 -7.65 -10.47
C PHE A 396 10.95 -7.56 -9.92
N GLU A 397 11.10 -6.75 -8.88
CA GLU A 397 12.33 -6.66 -8.11
C GLU A 397 12.47 -7.88 -7.23
N VAL A 398 13.69 -8.41 -7.12
CA VAL A 398 14.03 -9.38 -6.08
C VAL A 398 15.05 -8.77 -5.14
N TRP A 399 14.82 -8.88 -3.84
CA TRP A 399 15.71 -8.39 -2.80
C TRP A 399 16.47 -9.55 -2.15
N ASN A 400 17.69 -9.25 -1.69
CA ASN A 400 18.46 -10.11 -0.80
C ASN A 400 18.05 -9.84 0.65
N ASP A 401 18.37 -10.76 1.57
CA ASP A 401 18.11 -10.63 3.02
C ASP A 401 18.72 -9.37 3.65
N ASP A 402 19.84 -8.88 3.10
CA ASP A 402 20.49 -7.63 3.55
C ASP A 402 19.82 -6.36 2.99
N ARG A 403 18.70 -6.54 2.27
CA ARG A 403 17.92 -5.52 1.57
C ARG A 403 18.71 -4.78 0.51
N THR A 404 19.70 -5.43 -0.09
CA THR A 404 20.23 -5.06 -1.40
C THR A 404 19.35 -5.69 -2.49
N VAL A 405 19.23 -5.04 -3.64
CA VAL A 405 18.45 -5.60 -4.74
C VAL A 405 19.27 -6.67 -5.45
N ALA A 406 18.73 -7.88 -5.54
CA ALA A 406 19.29 -9.04 -6.25
C ALA A 406 19.08 -8.99 -7.77
N GLY A 407 18.23 -8.09 -8.26
CA GLY A 407 18.05 -7.79 -9.68
C GLY A 407 16.59 -7.57 -10.06
N LEU A 408 16.37 -7.36 -11.36
CA LEU A 408 15.04 -7.42 -11.97
C LEU A 408 14.85 -8.77 -12.64
N VAL A 409 13.78 -9.46 -12.27
CA VAL A 409 13.41 -10.74 -12.84
C VAL A 409 12.21 -10.55 -13.74
N ARG A 410 12.29 -11.11 -14.96
CA ARG A 410 11.16 -11.25 -15.87
C ARG A 410 10.69 -12.70 -15.85
N CYS A 411 9.40 -12.94 -15.70
CA CYS A 411 8.79 -14.26 -15.85
C CYS A 411 7.60 -14.20 -16.81
N SER A 412 7.50 -15.17 -17.72
CA SER A 412 6.28 -15.41 -18.49
C SER A 412 5.31 -16.29 -17.71
N LEU A 413 4.02 -16.23 -18.08
CA LEU A 413 2.96 -17.03 -17.42
C LEU A 413 3.12 -18.55 -17.59
N ASP A 414 3.99 -19.01 -18.50
CA ASP A 414 4.37 -20.43 -18.63
C ASP A 414 5.50 -20.86 -17.67
N GLY A 415 5.96 -19.95 -16.80
CA GLY A 415 6.97 -20.21 -15.77
C GLY A 415 8.42 -20.09 -16.21
N ARG A 416 8.70 -19.56 -17.40
CA ARG A 416 10.09 -19.25 -17.79
C ARG A 416 10.50 -17.90 -17.23
N CYS A 417 11.62 -17.88 -16.50
CA CYS A 417 12.17 -16.68 -15.89
C CYS A 417 13.60 -16.38 -16.36
N GLU A 418 13.95 -15.09 -16.39
CA GLU A 418 15.27 -14.58 -16.76
C GLU A 418 15.58 -13.28 -16.00
N LEU A 419 16.86 -12.89 -15.95
CA LEU A 419 17.28 -11.60 -15.41
C LEU A 419 17.10 -10.52 -16.46
N ALA A 420 16.16 -9.60 -16.24
CA ALA A 420 15.97 -8.41 -17.06
C ALA A 420 17.00 -7.32 -16.77
N ALA A 421 17.51 -7.27 -15.53
CA ALA A 421 18.63 -6.43 -15.14
C ALA A 421 19.39 -7.03 -13.93
N ARG A 422 20.72 -6.90 -13.92
CA ARG A 422 21.56 -7.34 -12.80
C ARG A 422 21.48 -6.41 -11.59
N PRO A 423 21.79 -6.90 -10.38
CA PRO A 423 22.12 -6.06 -9.22
C PRO A 423 23.08 -4.93 -9.59
N GLN A 424 22.88 -3.77 -8.98
CA GLN A 424 23.81 -2.66 -9.07
C GLN A 424 24.47 -2.43 -7.72
N ASP A 425 25.79 -2.33 -7.72
CA ASP A 425 26.54 -1.73 -6.62
C ASP A 425 26.33 -0.22 -6.66
N VAL A 426 25.19 0.23 -6.14
CA VAL A 426 24.97 1.67 -5.96
C VAL A 426 25.60 2.09 -4.64
N ASP A 427 26.79 2.71 -4.72
CA ASP A 427 27.44 3.39 -3.59
C ASP A 427 26.49 4.47 -3.04
N GLY A 428 25.66 4.13 -2.05
CA GLY A 428 24.75 5.11 -1.43
C GLY A 428 23.36 4.62 -1.00
N GLY A 429 22.96 3.39 -1.32
CA GLY A 429 21.77 2.78 -0.72
C GLY A 429 20.67 2.34 -1.69
N ARG A 430 19.54 1.95 -1.08
CA ARG A 430 18.36 1.26 -1.63
C ARG A 430 17.65 2.07 -2.70
N LEU A 431 18.08 2.00 -3.95
CA LEU A 431 17.27 2.50 -5.05
C LEU A 431 16.44 1.35 -5.61
N PRO A 432 15.10 1.42 -5.52
CA PRO A 432 14.27 0.49 -6.25
C PRO A 432 14.52 0.70 -7.75
N TYR A 433 14.54 -0.40 -8.49
CA TYR A 433 14.64 -0.38 -9.94
C TYR A 433 13.33 0.11 -10.55
N LEU A 434 12.19 -0.25 -9.96
CA LEU A 434 10.87 0.13 -10.42
C LEU A 434 10.36 1.24 -9.49
N GLY A 435 9.85 2.33 -10.06
CA GLY A 435 9.39 3.49 -9.31
C GLY A 435 8.05 3.30 -8.60
N GLY A 436 7.91 2.26 -7.76
CA GLY A 436 6.72 2.00 -6.95
C GLY A 436 6.93 2.42 -5.50
N GLY A 437 5.94 3.11 -4.91
CA GLY A 437 5.89 3.33 -3.47
C GLY A 437 5.53 2.02 -2.75
N LEU A 438 6.32 1.65 -1.75
CA LEU A 438 6.05 0.51 -0.84
C LEU A 438 4.87 0.79 0.09
#